data_AF-A0A519LHW8-F1
#
_entry.id   AF-A0A519LHW8-F1
#
_cell.length_a   1.000
_cell.length_b   1.000
_cell.length_c   1.000
_cell.angle_alpha   90.00
_cell.angle_beta   90.00
_cell.angle_gamma   90.00
#
_symmetry.space_group_name_H-M   'P 1'
#
loop_
_entity.id
_entity.type
_entity.pdbx_description
1 polymer ?
#
loop_
_entity_poly.entity_id
_entity_poly.type
_entity_poly.pdbx_seq_one_letter_code
_entity_poly.pdbx_strand_id
1 'polypeptide(L)'
;MKKIFIIFALAFSHFFNVYGQKEKMDQLFDKYQEVEGVTSIKIAKPMFGMLSNLNIADSELDQIKPLLAKINGLKVLITESPENGKSSNNLDQLNKEITSYLKNMKYSEMMSVKNGDSKIKFLSSEAKNGILEDILLRIDSGNGENILVMLDGKLSMDDVNKIINSGETSTSSSTTTTIRNSFNSESTSSYLNGENRNVGEFSGIEVSTGVNVVFKQENATNVKVYADSDKLQNIITKVENGILKVYIDNKGAKKMKFKNLSVNISSPKMDNIKTSSGSAFTVVNSIKENNLRIDASSGSSVAGKFTINNTIDVTVSSGSNVKANITSGKIMLKSSSGANANVEGNADIAMFDVSSGAVCKAENLRVNTAEVESTSGSSATVNVQDKMRVKASSGGSVRYKGNPKIDSDISKMSGGSLSSIN
;
A
#
# COMPACT_ATOMS: atom_id res chain seq x y z
N MET A 1 71.57 13.39 -12.29
CA MET A 1 70.77 12.58 -11.33
C MET A 1 69.64 13.35 -10.62
N LYS A 2 69.79 14.65 -10.27
CA LYS A 2 68.73 15.43 -9.58
C LYS A 2 67.41 15.61 -10.38
N LYS A 3 67.45 15.64 -11.71
CA LYS A 3 66.22 15.80 -12.54
C LYS A 3 65.38 14.51 -12.67
N ILE A 4 65.97 13.34 -12.47
CA ILE A 4 65.26 12.04 -12.52
C ILE A 4 64.50 11.76 -11.21
N PHE A 5 65.02 12.21 -10.07
CA PHE A 5 64.32 12.11 -8.78
C PHE A 5 63.06 12.97 -8.69
N ILE A 6 63.05 14.15 -9.33
CA ILE A 6 61.86 15.03 -9.35
C ILE A 6 60.74 14.42 -10.21
N ILE A 7 61.09 13.75 -11.30
CA ILE A 7 60.11 13.06 -12.17
C ILE A 7 59.54 11.82 -11.45
N PHE A 8 60.35 11.07 -10.70
CA PHE A 8 59.87 9.94 -9.89
C PHE A 8 58.99 10.38 -8.70
N ALA A 9 59.31 11.51 -8.06
CA ALA A 9 58.51 12.07 -6.97
C ALA A 9 57.16 12.65 -7.45
N LEU A 10 57.12 13.25 -8.66
CA LEU A 10 55.89 13.70 -9.31
C LEU A 10 55.03 12.54 -9.85
N ALA A 11 55.65 11.45 -10.31
CA ALA A 11 54.93 10.25 -10.70
C ALA A 11 54.30 9.53 -9.49
N PHE A 12 55.01 9.48 -8.34
CA PHE A 12 54.48 8.85 -7.12
C PHE A 12 53.42 9.68 -6.39
N SER A 13 53.43 11.02 -6.50
CA SER A 13 52.41 11.86 -5.86
C SER A 13 51.02 11.72 -6.50
N HIS A 14 50.94 11.26 -7.75
CA HIS A 14 49.67 10.94 -8.41
C HIS A 14 49.09 9.58 -7.97
N PHE A 15 49.92 8.63 -7.54
CA PHE A 15 49.45 7.31 -7.08
C PHE A 15 48.80 7.34 -5.68
N PHE A 16 49.19 8.26 -4.80
CA PHE A 16 48.62 8.36 -3.44
C PHE A 16 47.22 9.01 -3.37
N ASN A 17 46.75 9.64 -4.45
CA ASN A 17 45.46 10.33 -4.43
C ASN A 17 44.26 9.44 -4.77
N VAL A 18 44.49 8.25 -5.33
CA VAL A 18 43.41 7.35 -5.81
C VAL A 18 43.00 6.34 -4.73
N TYR A 19 43.93 5.87 -3.90
CA TYR A 19 43.64 4.87 -2.85
C TYR A 19 43.02 5.43 -1.56
N GLY A 20 43.02 6.76 -1.36
CA GLY A 20 42.56 7.37 -0.11
C GLY A 20 41.05 7.62 0.01
N GLN A 21 40.26 7.44 -1.06
CA GLN A 21 38.83 7.78 -1.02
C GLN A 21 37.99 6.71 -0.33
N LYS A 22 38.22 5.44 -0.70
CA LYS A 22 37.57 4.30 -0.05
C LYS A 22 37.89 4.23 1.43
N GLU A 23 39.14 4.43 1.83
CA GLU A 23 39.54 4.44 3.24
C GLU A 23 38.86 5.57 4.02
N LYS A 24 38.77 6.78 3.45
CA LYS A 24 38.02 7.89 4.05
C LYS A 24 36.52 7.61 4.15
N MET A 25 35.95 6.89 3.18
CA MET A 25 34.56 6.46 3.22
C MET A 25 34.34 5.41 4.31
N ASP A 26 35.23 4.43 4.40
CA ASP A 26 35.20 3.42 5.44
C ASP A 26 35.27 4.04 6.83
N GLN A 27 36.16 5.02 7.03
CA GLN A 27 36.23 5.83 8.26
C GLN A 27 34.94 6.59 8.56
N LEU A 28 34.25 7.11 7.54
CA LEU A 28 32.95 7.78 7.72
C LEU A 28 31.91 6.79 8.28
N PHE A 29 31.80 5.62 7.66
CA PHE A 29 30.88 4.57 8.10
C PHE A 29 31.23 4.08 9.51
N ASP A 30 32.50 3.82 9.78
CA ASP A 30 32.94 3.31 11.07
C ASP A 30 32.80 4.37 12.20
N LYS A 31 32.94 5.67 11.89
CA LYS A 31 32.76 6.78 12.86
C LYS A 31 31.30 6.91 13.33
N TYR A 32 30.33 6.72 12.43
CA TYR A 32 28.93 6.98 12.74
C TYR A 32 28.10 5.74 13.07
N GLN A 33 28.69 4.55 13.02
CA GLN A 33 27.97 3.29 13.28
C GLN A 33 27.45 3.14 14.72
N GLU A 34 28.03 3.86 15.69
CA GLU A 34 27.66 3.79 17.12
C GLU A 34 26.94 5.05 17.63
N VAL A 35 26.55 5.95 16.72
CA VAL A 35 25.88 7.21 17.11
C VAL A 35 24.39 6.94 17.33
N GLU A 36 23.86 7.45 18.45
CA GLU A 36 22.43 7.38 18.78
C GLU A 36 21.57 8.05 17.69
N GLY A 37 20.52 7.37 17.23
CA GLY A 37 19.67 7.84 16.12
C GLY A 37 20.21 7.50 14.72
N VAL A 38 21.28 6.72 14.63
CA VAL A 38 21.85 6.21 13.38
C VAL A 38 21.72 4.69 13.31
N THR A 39 21.10 4.20 12.25
CA THR A 39 21.11 2.77 11.90
C THR A 39 22.25 2.49 10.93
N SER A 40 23.14 1.56 11.27
CA SER A 40 24.27 1.15 10.43
C SER A 40 24.17 -0.33 10.07
N ILE A 41 24.30 -0.64 8.78
CA ILE A 41 24.30 -2.02 8.27
C ILE A 41 25.60 -2.23 7.48
N LYS A 42 26.34 -3.31 7.77
CA LYS A 42 27.58 -3.67 7.07
C LYS A 42 27.52 -5.13 6.65
N ILE A 43 27.47 -5.37 5.35
CA ILE A 43 27.51 -6.70 4.74
C ILE A 43 28.86 -6.89 4.08
N ALA A 44 29.59 -7.92 4.48
CA ALA A 44 30.92 -8.21 3.95
C ALA A 44 30.89 -9.24 2.82
N LYS A 45 31.98 -9.27 2.03
CA LYS A 45 32.19 -10.18 0.89
C LYS A 45 31.78 -11.64 1.11
N PRO A 46 32.10 -12.30 2.25
CA PRO A 46 31.74 -13.71 2.44
C PRO A 46 30.23 -13.96 2.36
N MET A 47 29.41 -12.99 2.76
CA MET A 47 27.95 -13.09 2.70
C MET A 47 27.45 -13.06 1.25
N PHE A 48 28.01 -12.17 0.41
CA PHE A 48 27.72 -12.13 -1.03
C PHE A 48 28.18 -13.41 -1.75
N GLY A 49 29.33 -13.95 -1.38
CA GLY A 49 29.82 -15.24 -1.90
C GLY A 49 28.95 -16.43 -1.48
N MET A 50 28.35 -16.38 -0.29
CA MET A 50 27.36 -17.38 0.11
C MET A 50 26.10 -17.26 -0.74
N LEU A 51 25.56 -16.04 -0.91
CA LEU A 51 24.37 -15.77 -1.73
C LEU A 51 24.57 -16.16 -3.21
N SER A 52 25.75 -15.93 -3.80
CA SER A 52 26.03 -16.32 -5.18
C SER A 52 26.02 -17.83 -5.39
N ASN A 53 26.28 -18.60 -4.32
CA ASN A 53 26.39 -20.06 -4.36
C ASN A 53 25.09 -20.75 -3.94
N LEU A 54 24.05 -20.01 -3.54
CA LEU A 54 22.74 -20.60 -3.24
C LEU A 54 22.03 -21.00 -4.54
N ASN A 55 21.75 -22.29 -4.67
CA ASN A 55 21.02 -22.82 -5.81
C ASN A 55 19.50 -22.71 -5.56
N ILE A 56 18.97 -21.49 -5.73
CA ILE A 56 17.54 -21.21 -5.64
C ILE A 56 16.99 -21.27 -7.07
N ALA A 57 15.90 -22.04 -7.27
CA ALA A 57 15.19 -22.14 -8.54
C ALA A 57 14.36 -20.87 -8.78
N ASP A 58 15.05 -19.79 -9.12
CA ASP A 58 14.46 -18.48 -9.38
C ASP A 58 15.16 -17.84 -10.58
N SER A 59 14.39 -17.64 -11.66
CA SER A 59 14.87 -17.05 -12.91
C SER A 59 15.35 -15.61 -12.77
N GLU A 60 14.92 -14.90 -11.71
CA GLU A 60 15.35 -13.53 -11.40
C GLU A 60 16.70 -13.54 -10.68
N LEU A 61 16.89 -14.48 -9.75
CA LEU A 61 18.16 -14.64 -9.02
C LEU A 61 19.31 -15.01 -9.95
N ASP A 62 19.06 -15.81 -10.99
CA ASP A 62 20.06 -16.18 -11.99
C ASP A 62 20.61 -14.97 -12.76
N GLN A 63 19.82 -13.90 -12.91
CA GLN A 63 20.27 -12.68 -13.59
C GLN A 63 21.20 -11.84 -12.71
N ILE A 64 21.02 -11.88 -11.39
CA ILE A 64 21.80 -11.08 -10.43
C ILE A 64 22.96 -11.84 -9.80
N LYS A 65 22.98 -13.18 -9.85
CA LYS A 65 24.12 -14.03 -9.39
C LYS A 65 25.49 -13.57 -9.92
N PRO A 66 25.67 -13.23 -11.22
CA PRO A 66 26.94 -12.73 -11.74
C PRO A 66 27.37 -11.39 -11.14
N LEU A 67 26.42 -10.59 -10.66
CA LEU A 67 26.67 -9.30 -10.02
C LEU A 67 27.07 -9.48 -8.55
N LEU A 68 26.45 -10.43 -7.84
CA LEU A 68 26.79 -10.75 -6.44
C LEU A 68 28.27 -11.10 -6.27
N ALA A 69 28.86 -11.80 -7.24
CA ALA A 69 30.28 -12.14 -7.23
C ALA A 69 31.23 -10.91 -7.35
N LYS A 70 30.73 -9.79 -7.90
CA LYS A 70 31.49 -8.55 -8.12
C LYS A 70 31.40 -7.57 -6.95
N ILE A 71 30.53 -7.87 -5.97
CA ILE A 71 30.33 -7.06 -4.77
C ILE A 71 31.26 -7.56 -3.67
N ASN A 72 32.11 -6.66 -3.17
CA ASN A 72 32.97 -6.92 -2.01
C ASN A 72 32.28 -6.55 -0.70
N GLY A 73 31.28 -5.68 -0.73
CA GLY A 73 30.55 -5.31 0.47
C GLY A 73 29.44 -4.31 0.21
N LEU A 74 28.58 -4.16 1.21
CA LEU A 74 27.56 -3.14 1.25
C LEU A 74 27.59 -2.48 2.62
N LYS A 75 27.56 -1.15 2.65
CA LYS A 75 27.39 -0.37 3.87
C LYS A 75 26.18 0.54 3.74
N VAL A 76 25.38 0.65 4.78
CA VAL A 76 24.21 1.53 4.83
C VAL A 76 24.26 2.32 6.13
N LEU A 77 24.05 3.63 6.03
CA LEU A 77 23.79 4.52 7.16
C LEU A 77 22.42 5.17 6.94
N ILE A 78 21.57 5.09 7.96
CA ILE A 78 20.26 5.74 7.99
C ILE A 78 20.24 6.64 9.22
N THR A 79 19.92 7.91 9.01
CA THR A 79 19.67 8.87 10.09
C THR A 79 18.18 9.15 10.15
N GLU A 80 17.58 9.06 11.34
CA GLU A 80 16.14 9.25 11.54
C GLU A 80 15.88 10.49 12.40
N SER A 81 14.92 11.33 11.99
CA SER A 81 14.46 12.44 12.84
C SER A 81 13.67 11.91 14.04
N PRO A 82 13.93 12.38 15.27
CA PRO A 82 13.17 11.95 16.44
C PRO A 82 11.70 12.37 16.36
N GLU A 83 10.78 11.48 16.74
CA GLU A 83 9.31 11.65 16.60
C GLU A 83 8.72 12.91 17.26
N ASN A 84 9.46 13.57 18.16
CA ASN A 84 8.96 14.69 18.97
C ASN A 84 9.28 16.09 18.43
N GLY A 85 9.78 16.25 17.20
CA GLY A 85 10.01 17.56 16.57
C GLY A 85 11.07 18.44 17.26
N LYS A 86 11.71 17.97 18.34
CA LYS A 86 12.94 18.55 18.87
C LYS A 86 14.07 18.06 17.95
N SER A 87 14.42 18.88 16.96
CA SER A 87 15.64 18.65 16.17
C SER A 87 16.78 18.46 17.17
N SER A 88 17.35 17.25 17.20
CA SER A 88 18.60 17.05 17.92
C SER A 88 19.64 17.81 17.11
N ASN A 89 20.17 18.89 17.68
CA ASN A 89 21.24 19.69 17.06
C ASN A 89 22.40 18.80 16.52
N ASN A 90 22.54 17.60 17.07
CA ASN A 90 23.51 16.57 16.68
C ASN A 90 23.21 15.91 15.32
N LEU A 91 21.95 15.65 14.94
CA LEU A 91 21.64 15.00 13.65
C LEU A 91 21.77 15.97 12.46
N ASP A 92 21.35 17.21 12.64
CA ASP A 92 21.54 18.25 11.61
C ASP A 92 23.03 18.53 11.37
N GLN A 93 23.85 18.46 12.43
CA GLN A 93 25.29 18.56 12.34
C GLN A 93 25.90 17.32 11.64
N LEU A 94 25.45 16.11 11.99
CA LEU A 94 25.85 14.86 11.33
C LEU A 94 25.58 14.91 9.82
N ASN A 95 24.37 15.32 9.42
CA ASN A 95 23.98 15.41 8.01
C ASN A 95 24.84 16.45 7.24
N LYS A 96 25.18 17.58 7.88
CA LYS A 96 26.11 18.57 7.33
C LYS A 96 27.54 18.04 7.22
N GLU A 97 28.01 17.30 8.21
CA GLU A 97 29.33 16.65 8.20
C GLU A 97 29.43 15.63 7.07
N ILE A 98 28.48 14.69 6.96
CA ILE A 98 28.42 13.70 5.87
C ILE A 98 28.41 14.40 4.50
N THR A 99 27.60 15.45 4.35
CA THR A 99 27.56 16.23 3.10
C THR A 99 28.91 16.87 2.77
N SER A 100 29.61 17.38 3.79
CA SER A 100 30.92 18.02 3.62
C SER A 100 32.01 16.99 3.32
N TYR A 101 31.99 15.83 3.99
CA TYR A 101 32.87 14.70 3.70
C TYR A 101 32.74 14.25 2.25
N LEU A 102 31.51 14.06 1.76
CA LEU A 102 31.25 13.65 0.38
C LEU A 102 31.70 14.71 -0.65
N LYS A 103 31.46 16.00 -0.39
CA LYS A 103 31.92 17.09 -1.26
C LYS A 103 33.45 17.15 -1.40
N ASN A 104 34.18 16.76 -0.37
CA ASN A 104 35.64 16.77 -0.36
C ASN A 104 36.26 15.50 -0.98
N MET A 105 35.43 14.51 -1.34
CA MET A 105 35.87 13.31 -2.05
C MET A 105 35.69 13.50 -3.57
N LYS A 106 36.46 12.77 -4.38
CA LYS A 106 36.39 12.88 -5.86
C LYS A 106 35.38 11.89 -6.45
N TYR A 107 34.17 11.89 -5.91
CA TYR A 107 33.06 11.14 -6.51
C TYR A 107 32.43 11.95 -7.64
N SER A 108 32.16 11.29 -8.77
CA SER A 108 31.41 11.87 -9.88
C SER A 108 29.92 11.62 -9.66
N GLU A 109 29.11 12.67 -9.74
CA GLU A 109 27.65 12.57 -9.73
C GLU A 109 27.19 12.02 -11.08
N MET A 110 26.62 10.82 -11.07
CA MET A 110 26.14 10.15 -12.27
C MET A 110 24.68 10.47 -12.55
N MET A 111 23.88 10.57 -11.49
CA MET A 111 22.45 10.86 -11.57
C MET A 111 22.03 11.64 -10.33
N SER A 112 21.15 12.62 -10.50
CA SER A 112 20.42 13.21 -9.39
C SER A 112 18.96 13.41 -9.74
N VAL A 113 18.10 13.15 -8.77
CA VAL A 113 16.65 13.34 -8.87
C VAL A 113 16.22 14.22 -7.70
N LYS A 114 15.44 15.25 -7.97
CA LYS A 114 14.83 16.09 -6.94
C LYS A 114 13.32 15.99 -7.04
N ASN A 115 12.64 15.70 -5.92
CA ASN A 115 11.19 15.67 -5.83
C ASN A 115 10.74 16.31 -4.51
N GLY A 116 10.10 17.48 -4.60
CA GLY A 116 9.82 18.32 -3.42
C GLY A 116 11.11 18.68 -2.67
N ASP A 117 11.14 18.35 -1.38
CA ASP A 117 12.30 18.54 -0.52
C ASP A 117 13.29 17.37 -0.57
N SER A 118 12.89 16.23 -1.15
CA SER A 118 13.74 15.06 -1.28
C SER A 118 14.72 15.16 -2.45
N LYS A 119 15.97 14.76 -2.23
CA LYS A 119 17.04 14.70 -3.23
C LYS A 119 17.71 13.32 -3.21
N ILE A 120 17.74 12.67 -4.36
CA ILE A 120 18.44 11.42 -4.59
C ILE A 120 19.68 11.70 -5.44
N LYS A 121 20.81 11.09 -5.10
CA LYS A 121 22.07 11.18 -5.86
C LYS A 121 22.72 9.81 -5.98
N PHE A 122 23.12 9.46 -7.20
CA PHE A 122 24.01 8.34 -7.48
C PHE A 122 25.39 8.89 -7.81
N LEU A 123 26.40 8.37 -7.13
CA LEU A 123 27.78 8.82 -7.22
C LEU A 123 28.70 7.60 -7.42
N SER A 124 29.82 7.76 -8.12
CA SER A 124 30.85 6.72 -8.20
C SER A 124 32.25 7.34 -8.12
N SER A 125 33.23 6.58 -7.64
CA SER A 125 34.63 6.98 -7.80
C SER A 125 35.03 6.81 -9.28
N GLU A 126 36.00 7.60 -9.76
CA GLU A 126 36.39 7.76 -11.18
C GLU A 126 36.12 6.54 -12.08
N ALA A 127 35.30 6.73 -13.11
CA ALA A 127 35.06 5.71 -14.14
C ALA A 127 36.30 5.54 -15.02
N LYS A 128 37.14 4.53 -14.76
CA LYS A 128 38.24 4.16 -15.66
C LYS A 128 37.76 3.06 -16.59
N ASN A 129 37.80 3.33 -17.89
CA ASN A 129 37.42 2.37 -18.96
C ASN A 129 36.00 1.79 -18.82
N GLY A 130 35.03 2.59 -18.38
CA GLY A 130 33.63 2.15 -18.25
C GLY A 130 33.34 1.23 -17.04
N ILE A 131 34.31 1.10 -16.13
CA ILE A 131 34.15 0.41 -14.84
C ILE A 131 33.96 1.47 -13.76
N LEU A 132 32.87 1.32 -13.01
CA LEU A 132 32.54 2.11 -11.83
C LEU A 132 33.07 1.38 -10.60
N GLU A 133 33.81 2.10 -9.77
CA GLU A 133 34.26 1.60 -8.48
C GLU A 133 33.50 2.33 -7.36
N ASP A 134 33.03 1.55 -6.38
CA ASP A 134 32.36 2.02 -5.16
C ASP A 134 31.16 2.95 -5.45
N ILE A 135 30.02 2.35 -5.79
CA ILE A 135 28.79 3.11 -6.08
C ILE A 135 28.19 3.60 -4.76
N LEU A 136 27.90 4.89 -4.68
CA LEU A 136 27.16 5.49 -3.57
C LEU A 136 25.76 5.91 -4.02
N LEU A 137 24.77 5.59 -3.19
CA LEU A 137 23.43 6.15 -3.28
C LEU A 137 23.18 7.00 -2.04
N ARG A 138 22.82 8.26 -2.27
CA ARG A 138 22.40 9.18 -1.22
C ARG A 138 20.96 9.59 -1.43
N ILE A 139 20.16 9.52 -0.37
CA ILE A 139 18.79 10.02 -0.31
C ILE A 139 18.72 11.01 0.86
N ASP A 140 18.38 12.26 0.57
CA ASP A 140 18.12 13.31 1.54
C ASP A 140 16.62 13.60 1.48
N SER A 141 15.87 13.34 2.55
CA SER A 141 14.41 13.50 2.55
C SER A 141 13.97 14.93 2.89
N GLY A 142 14.88 15.84 3.22
CA GLY A 142 14.59 17.24 3.57
C GLY A 142 14.01 17.47 4.97
N ASN A 143 13.54 16.43 5.65
CA ASN A 143 12.99 16.45 7.01
C ASN A 143 13.99 15.96 8.08
N GLY A 144 15.28 15.93 7.76
CA GLY A 144 16.35 15.43 8.62
C GLY A 144 16.69 13.95 8.41
N GLU A 145 15.81 13.16 7.77
CA GLU A 145 16.11 11.78 7.39
C GLU A 145 17.09 11.73 6.22
N ASN A 146 18.22 11.05 6.39
CA ASN A 146 19.17 10.79 5.32
C ASN A 146 19.54 9.31 5.25
N ILE A 147 19.64 8.79 4.03
CA ILE A 147 20.12 7.45 3.75
C ILE A 147 21.39 7.58 2.90
N LEU A 148 22.46 6.93 3.34
CA LEU A 148 23.69 6.77 2.58
C LEU A 148 23.99 5.28 2.42
N VAL A 149 23.96 4.79 1.19
CA VAL A 149 24.32 3.42 0.82
C VAL A 149 25.62 3.46 0.04
N MET A 150 26.54 2.58 0.37
CA MET A 150 27.75 2.29 -0.40
C MET A 150 27.75 0.83 -0.81
N LEU A 151 27.90 0.60 -2.12
CA LEU A 151 28.16 -0.70 -2.70
C LEU A 151 29.64 -0.77 -3.11
N ASP A 152 30.43 -1.48 -2.30
CA ASP A 152 31.84 -1.73 -2.58
C ASP A 152 31.95 -2.84 -3.62
N GLY A 153 32.50 -2.49 -4.78
CA GLY A 153 32.61 -3.41 -5.90
C GLY A 153 33.10 -2.72 -7.16
N LYS A 154 33.42 -3.54 -8.17
CA LYS A 154 33.75 -3.07 -9.51
C LYS A 154 32.64 -3.50 -10.45
N LEU A 155 31.89 -2.53 -10.96
CA LEU A 155 30.72 -2.77 -11.79
C LEU A 155 30.92 -2.08 -13.14
N SER A 156 30.74 -2.82 -14.23
CA SER A 156 30.68 -2.18 -15.55
C SER A 156 29.36 -1.43 -15.72
N MET A 157 29.29 -0.54 -16.71
CA MET A 157 28.00 0.06 -17.10
C MET A 157 26.96 -1.00 -17.50
N ASP A 158 27.37 -2.11 -18.10
CA ASP A 158 26.45 -3.22 -18.40
C ASP A 158 25.92 -3.89 -17.13
N ASP A 159 26.76 -4.02 -16.10
CA ASP A 159 26.36 -4.55 -14.80
C ASP A 159 25.32 -3.63 -14.14
N VAL A 160 25.53 -2.31 -14.21
CA VAL A 160 24.57 -1.32 -13.71
C VAL A 160 23.27 -1.36 -14.51
N ASN A 161 23.34 -1.45 -15.82
CA ASN A 161 22.15 -1.61 -16.67
C ASN A 161 21.38 -2.88 -16.30
N LYS A 162 22.06 -3.98 -15.97
CA LYS A 162 21.39 -5.19 -15.47
C LYS A 162 20.72 -4.98 -14.12
N ILE A 163 21.30 -4.21 -13.19
CA ILE A 163 20.67 -3.88 -11.91
C ILE A 163 19.40 -3.04 -12.12
N ILE A 164 19.45 -2.08 -13.05
CA ILE A 164 18.31 -1.22 -13.37
C ILE A 164 17.22 -2.03 -14.08
N ASN A 165 17.60 -2.86 -15.06
CA ASN A 165 16.68 -3.59 -15.92
C ASN A 165 16.22 -4.94 -15.33
N SER A 166 16.90 -5.50 -14.32
CA SER A 166 16.40 -6.68 -13.59
C SER A 166 15.12 -6.38 -12.80
N GLY A 167 14.75 -5.09 -12.69
CA GLY A 167 13.45 -4.63 -12.20
C GLY A 167 12.45 -4.25 -13.30
N GLU A 168 12.82 -4.29 -14.59
CA GLU A 168 11.98 -3.83 -15.70
C GLU A 168 11.78 -4.89 -16.79
N THR A 169 10.58 -5.47 -16.81
CA THR A 169 9.83 -5.82 -18.04
C THR A 169 8.34 -5.87 -17.62
N SER A 170 7.38 -5.08 -18.11
CA SER A 170 7.25 -4.34 -19.37
C SER A 170 6.29 -3.16 -19.20
N THR A 171 6.68 -1.93 -19.57
CA THR A 171 6.07 -1.09 -20.62
C THR A 171 6.60 0.35 -20.50
N SER A 172 6.91 0.94 -21.64
CA SER A 172 7.43 2.28 -21.81
C SER A 172 6.45 3.34 -21.29
N SER A 173 6.84 4.13 -20.28
CA SER A 173 6.54 5.56 -20.12
C SER A 173 7.02 6.08 -18.76
N SER A 174 8.04 6.94 -18.80
CA SER A 174 8.42 8.00 -17.85
C SER A 174 7.67 8.15 -16.51
N THR A 175 8.45 7.89 -15.43
CA THR A 175 8.64 8.71 -14.21
C THR A 175 7.69 8.52 -13.01
N THR A 176 8.12 7.74 -12.00
CA THR A 176 8.67 8.21 -10.68
C THR A 176 8.56 7.07 -9.65
N THR A 177 9.57 6.21 -9.55
CA THR A 177 9.59 5.12 -8.56
C THR A 177 10.30 5.57 -7.29
N THR A 178 9.54 5.73 -6.21
CA THR A 178 10.03 5.86 -4.83
C THR A 178 10.76 4.58 -4.42
N ILE A 179 12.10 4.65 -4.35
CA ILE A 179 12.94 3.62 -3.73
C ILE A 179 12.81 3.76 -2.20
N ARG A 180 11.78 3.13 -1.64
CA ARG A 180 11.70 2.78 -0.22
C ARG A 180 11.29 1.32 -0.13
N ASN A 181 12.29 0.43 -0.10
CA ASN A 181 12.35 -0.77 0.75
C ASN A 181 13.27 -1.82 0.12
N SER A 182 14.46 -1.95 0.68
CA SER A 182 15.12 -3.25 0.83
C SER A 182 16.36 -3.03 1.67
N PHE A 183 16.22 -3.05 3.00
CA PHE A 183 17.26 -3.41 3.98
C PHE A 183 16.59 -3.43 5.35
N ASN A 184 16.06 -4.58 5.76
CA ASN A 184 15.85 -4.90 7.18
C ASN A 184 16.14 -6.39 7.35
N SER A 185 17.32 -6.68 7.90
CA SER A 185 17.75 -8.01 8.29
C SER A 185 16.94 -8.52 9.48
N GLU A 186 16.66 -9.82 9.44
CA GLU A 186 15.92 -10.60 10.43
C GLU A 186 16.44 -10.40 11.86
N SER A 187 15.56 -9.95 12.76
CA SER A 187 15.40 -10.49 14.13
C SER A 187 14.49 -9.63 15.03
N THR A 188 13.99 -8.49 14.58
CA THR A 188 12.94 -7.73 15.27
C THR A 188 12.09 -6.92 14.28
N SER A 189 10.75 -6.93 14.43
CA SER A 189 9.77 -6.00 13.79
C SER A 189 9.00 -6.38 12.50
N SER A 190 8.89 -7.65 12.09
CA SER A 190 7.98 -8.00 10.96
C SER A 190 6.52 -7.62 11.18
N TYR A 191 6.06 -7.54 12.44
CA TYR A 191 4.72 -7.09 12.81
C TYR A 191 4.46 -5.59 12.53
N LEU A 192 5.51 -4.77 12.43
CA LEU A 192 5.38 -3.31 12.26
C LEU A 192 5.56 -2.87 10.80
N ASN A 193 6.34 -3.62 10.00
CA ASN A 193 6.83 -3.11 8.72
C ASN A 193 6.03 -3.49 7.48
N GLY A 194 5.22 -4.57 7.48
CA GLY A 194 4.37 -4.98 6.35
C GLY A 194 5.10 -5.27 5.02
N GLU A 195 4.54 -6.15 4.20
CA GLU A 195 5.09 -6.52 2.89
C GLU A 195 4.39 -5.76 1.76
N ASN A 196 5.14 -4.98 0.98
CA ASN A 196 4.60 -4.35 -0.22
C ASN A 196 4.38 -5.41 -1.31
N ARG A 197 3.24 -5.37 -1.97
CA ARG A 197 2.86 -6.27 -3.07
C ARG A 197 2.82 -5.46 -4.36
N ASN A 198 3.59 -5.89 -5.35
CA ASN A 198 3.46 -5.35 -6.69
C ASN A 198 2.29 -6.05 -7.39
N VAL A 199 1.26 -5.29 -7.75
CA VAL A 199 0.07 -5.80 -8.43
C VAL A 199 -0.24 -4.91 -9.63
N GLY A 200 -0.89 -5.48 -10.65
CA GLY A 200 -1.37 -4.70 -11.80
C GLY A 200 -2.43 -3.67 -11.41
N GLU A 201 -2.87 -2.87 -12.37
CA GLU A 201 -3.99 -1.95 -12.17
C GLU A 201 -5.31 -2.68 -11.93
N PHE A 202 -6.15 -2.12 -11.06
CA PHE A 202 -7.48 -2.65 -10.77
C PHE A 202 -8.46 -1.49 -10.52
N SER A 203 -9.73 -1.73 -10.81
CA SER A 203 -10.83 -0.86 -10.41
C SER A 203 -11.79 -1.52 -9.43
N GLY A 204 -11.63 -2.83 -9.18
CA GLY A 204 -12.39 -3.55 -8.16
C GLY A 204 -11.52 -4.31 -7.17
N ILE A 205 -12.06 -4.60 -5.99
CA ILE A 205 -11.44 -5.45 -4.98
C ILE A 205 -12.43 -6.54 -4.55
N GLU A 206 -11.94 -7.79 -4.49
CA GLU A 206 -12.63 -8.93 -3.91
C GLU A 206 -11.85 -9.46 -2.71
N VAL A 207 -12.44 -9.38 -1.52
CA VAL A 207 -11.85 -9.82 -0.25
C VAL A 207 -12.58 -11.04 0.27
N SER A 208 -11.84 -12.04 0.74
CA SER A 208 -12.43 -13.23 1.34
C SER A 208 -11.56 -13.85 2.43
N THR A 209 -12.09 -14.90 3.07
CA THR A 209 -11.39 -15.74 4.04
C THR A 209 -10.84 -14.96 5.24
N GLY A 210 -11.65 -14.09 5.84
CA GLY A 210 -11.30 -13.39 7.09
C GLY A 210 -10.20 -12.32 6.98
N VAL A 211 -9.83 -11.90 5.76
CA VAL A 211 -8.88 -10.79 5.57
C VAL A 211 -9.56 -9.46 5.91
N ASN A 212 -8.87 -8.59 6.63
CA ASN A 212 -9.25 -7.19 6.83
C ASN A 212 -8.54 -6.30 5.81
N VAL A 213 -9.30 -5.55 5.00
CA VAL A 213 -8.78 -4.58 4.04
C VAL A 213 -9.09 -3.16 4.51
N VAL A 214 -8.07 -2.31 4.48
CA VAL A 214 -8.17 -0.88 4.71
C VAL A 214 -7.88 -0.17 3.40
N PHE A 215 -8.90 0.42 2.79
CA PHE A 215 -8.82 1.08 1.50
C PHE A 215 -8.79 2.60 1.62
N LYS A 216 -7.95 3.23 0.80
CA LYS A 216 -7.89 4.68 0.62
C LYS A 216 -7.83 5.01 -0.87
N GLN A 217 -8.79 5.80 -1.36
CA GLN A 217 -8.72 6.27 -2.75
C GLN A 217 -7.66 7.37 -2.88
N GLU A 218 -6.65 7.17 -3.72
CA GLU A 218 -5.59 8.14 -4.00
C GLU A 218 -4.94 7.88 -5.35
N ASN A 219 -4.14 8.82 -5.88
CA ASN A 219 -3.61 8.70 -7.24
C ASN A 219 -2.65 7.51 -7.44
N ALA A 220 -1.93 7.12 -6.40
CA ALA A 220 -0.97 6.02 -6.45
C ALA A 220 -1.67 4.70 -6.11
N THR A 221 -1.40 3.65 -6.90
CA THR A 221 -1.79 2.29 -6.55
C THR A 221 -0.73 1.68 -5.64
N ASN A 222 -1.13 1.22 -4.45
CA ASN A 222 -0.25 0.54 -3.51
C ASN A 222 -0.99 -0.57 -2.77
N VAL A 223 -0.33 -1.70 -2.55
CA VAL A 223 -0.85 -2.80 -1.75
C VAL A 223 0.20 -3.19 -0.74
N LYS A 224 -0.15 -3.14 0.55
CA LYS A 224 0.75 -3.48 1.66
C LYS A 224 0.08 -4.43 2.63
N VAL A 225 0.67 -5.62 2.81
CA VAL A 225 0.15 -6.70 3.65
C VAL A 225 0.83 -6.69 5.01
N TYR A 226 0.04 -6.64 6.08
CA TYR A 226 0.48 -6.79 7.45
C TYR A 226 -0.05 -8.12 7.98
N ALA A 227 0.85 -9.07 8.22
CA ALA A 227 0.51 -10.38 8.78
C ALA A 227 1.68 -10.92 9.62
N ASP A 228 1.44 -12.03 10.32
CA ASP A 228 2.52 -12.80 10.96
C ASP A 228 3.58 -13.18 9.91
N SER A 229 4.87 -12.97 10.18
CA SER A 229 5.94 -13.12 9.18
C SER A 229 6.01 -14.49 8.52
N ASP A 230 5.74 -15.55 9.28
CA ASP A 230 5.73 -16.94 8.81
C ASP A 230 4.54 -17.26 7.88
N LYS A 231 3.54 -16.39 7.83
CA LYS A 231 2.28 -16.59 7.10
C LYS A 231 2.01 -15.55 6.03
N LEU A 232 2.91 -14.60 5.81
CA LEU A 232 2.78 -13.58 4.76
C LEU A 232 2.53 -14.21 3.37
N GLN A 233 3.25 -15.30 3.07
CA GLN A 233 3.11 -16.09 1.84
C GLN A 233 1.73 -16.74 1.63
N ASN A 234 0.92 -16.85 2.69
CA ASN A 234 -0.43 -17.39 2.61
C ASN A 234 -1.46 -16.33 2.23
N ILE A 235 -1.09 -15.04 2.24
CA ILE A 235 -1.97 -13.95 1.83
C ILE A 235 -1.77 -13.70 0.34
N ILE A 236 -2.73 -14.17 -0.45
CA ILE A 236 -2.71 -14.01 -1.90
C ILE A 236 -3.25 -12.62 -2.25
N THR A 237 -2.50 -11.92 -3.10
CA THR A 237 -2.88 -10.64 -3.71
C THR A 237 -2.61 -10.76 -5.20
N LYS A 238 -3.69 -10.87 -6.00
CA LYS A 238 -3.56 -11.03 -7.45
C LYS A 238 -4.66 -10.28 -8.18
N VAL A 239 -4.33 -9.70 -9.33
CA VAL A 239 -5.32 -9.03 -10.18
C VAL A 239 -5.78 -9.99 -11.26
N GLU A 240 -7.08 -10.19 -11.36
CA GLU A 240 -7.72 -10.97 -12.43
C GLU A 240 -8.88 -10.15 -12.98
N ASN A 241 -8.88 -9.90 -14.30
CA ASN A 241 -9.93 -9.12 -14.99
C ASN A 241 -10.19 -7.73 -14.38
N GLY A 242 -9.13 -7.02 -13.95
CA GLY A 242 -9.24 -5.70 -13.32
C GLY A 242 -9.74 -5.71 -11.87
N ILE A 243 -9.87 -6.89 -11.25
CA ILE A 243 -10.26 -7.08 -9.86
C ILE A 243 -9.07 -7.60 -9.06
N LEU A 244 -8.66 -6.86 -8.03
CA LEU A 244 -7.68 -7.32 -7.05
C LEU A 244 -8.36 -8.30 -6.08
N LYS A 245 -7.96 -9.57 -6.15
CA LYS A 245 -8.38 -10.63 -5.23
C LYS A 245 -7.43 -10.71 -4.06
N VAL A 246 -7.98 -10.61 -2.85
CA VAL A 246 -7.25 -10.66 -1.58
C VAL A 246 -7.86 -11.74 -0.68
N TYR A 247 -7.10 -12.80 -0.43
CA TYR A 247 -7.60 -13.94 0.36
C TYR A 247 -6.47 -14.75 0.98
N ILE A 248 -6.83 -15.57 1.97
CA ILE A 248 -5.90 -16.52 2.60
C ILE A 248 -5.95 -17.84 1.83
N ASP A 249 -4.81 -18.30 1.33
CA ASP A 249 -4.62 -19.66 0.84
C ASP A 249 -3.99 -20.54 1.92
N ASN A 250 -4.79 -21.48 2.41
CA ASN A 250 -4.37 -22.41 3.46
C ASN A 250 -3.50 -23.57 2.95
N LYS A 251 -3.30 -23.73 1.63
CA LYS A 251 -2.51 -24.83 1.00
C LYS A 251 -2.77 -26.22 1.62
N GLY A 252 -4.01 -26.50 2.03
CA GLY A 252 -4.41 -27.78 2.66
C GLY A 252 -4.21 -27.90 4.18
N ALA A 253 -3.70 -26.87 4.87
CA ALA A 253 -3.58 -26.87 6.33
C ALA A 253 -4.96 -26.71 7.02
N LYS A 254 -5.23 -27.54 8.03
CA LYS A 254 -6.44 -27.41 8.87
C LYS A 254 -6.25 -26.25 9.86
N LYS A 255 -6.87 -25.10 9.55
CA LYS A 255 -7.02 -23.89 10.39
C LYS A 255 -5.72 -23.08 10.57
N MET A 256 -5.48 -22.15 9.66
CA MET A 256 -4.50 -21.09 9.87
C MET A 256 -5.14 -19.95 10.68
N LYS A 257 -4.56 -19.62 11.83
CA LYS A 257 -4.95 -18.47 12.64
C LYS A 257 -3.90 -17.38 12.50
N PHE A 258 -4.33 -16.15 12.30
CA PHE A 258 -3.48 -14.97 12.28
C PHE A 258 -3.67 -14.21 13.59
N LYS A 259 -2.57 -13.74 14.19
CA LYS A 259 -2.69 -12.80 15.33
C LYS A 259 -3.10 -11.43 14.83
N ASN A 260 -2.46 -10.98 13.75
CA ASN A 260 -2.79 -9.75 13.04
C ASN A 260 -2.86 -10.06 11.54
N LEU A 261 -3.91 -9.57 10.87
CA LEU A 261 -4.02 -9.63 9.42
C LEU A 261 -4.75 -8.38 8.94
N SER A 262 -4.03 -7.51 8.23
CA SER A 262 -4.57 -6.31 7.60
C SER A 262 -3.88 -6.09 6.25
N VAL A 263 -4.63 -5.71 5.23
CA VAL A 263 -4.07 -5.34 3.93
C VAL A 263 -4.48 -3.91 3.62
N ASN A 264 -3.50 -3.01 3.58
CA ASN A 264 -3.72 -1.62 3.24
C ASN A 264 -3.61 -1.48 1.73
N ILE A 265 -4.65 -0.93 1.11
CA ILE A 265 -4.76 -0.82 -0.34
C ILE A 265 -5.09 0.62 -0.70
N SER A 266 -4.46 1.11 -1.74
CA SER A 266 -4.84 2.37 -2.37
C SER A 266 -4.83 2.25 -3.88
N SER A 267 -5.72 3.00 -4.52
CA SER A 267 -5.88 3.08 -5.98
C SER A 267 -6.67 4.33 -6.37
N PRO A 268 -6.51 4.83 -7.61
CA PRO A 268 -7.25 6.01 -8.08
C PRO A 268 -8.73 5.70 -8.34
N LYS A 269 -9.06 4.45 -8.67
CA LYS A 269 -10.41 4.01 -9.04
C LYS A 269 -10.90 2.89 -8.14
N MET A 270 -12.20 2.91 -7.84
CA MET A 270 -12.90 1.86 -7.10
C MET A 270 -14.36 1.75 -7.51
N ASP A 271 -14.68 0.97 -8.55
CA ASP A 271 -16.03 0.76 -9.06
C ASP A 271 -16.73 -0.51 -8.53
N ASN A 272 -15.98 -1.43 -7.89
CA ASN A 272 -16.52 -2.69 -7.41
C ASN A 272 -15.84 -3.17 -6.11
N ILE A 273 -16.63 -3.35 -5.05
CA ILE A 273 -16.19 -3.89 -3.76
C ILE A 273 -16.98 -5.18 -3.51
N LYS A 274 -16.28 -6.30 -3.36
CA LYS A 274 -16.89 -7.59 -3.00
C LYS A 274 -16.25 -8.16 -1.75
N THR A 275 -17.03 -8.51 -0.75
CA THR A 275 -16.56 -9.12 0.50
C THR A 275 -17.31 -10.42 0.79
N SER A 276 -16.58 -11.43 1.27
CA SER A 276 -17.15 -12.72 1.65
C SER A 276 -16.40 -13.41 2.77
N SER A 277 -16.96 -14.49 3.32
CA SER A 277 -16.29 -15.41 4.24
C SER A 277 -15.65 -14.73 5.45
N GLY A 278 -16.41 -13.88 6.14
CA GLY A 278 -15.96 -13.17 7.34
C GLY A 278 -14.90 -12.09 7.12
N SER A 279 -14.62 -11.69 5.87
CA SER A 279 -13.71 -10.57 5.57
C SER A 279 -14.30 -9.21 5.96
N ALA A 280 -13.43 -8.21 6.07
CA ALA A 280 -13.81 -6.83 6.34
C ALA A 280 -13.19 -5.88 5.30
N PHE A 281 -13.93 -4.86 4.91
CA PHE A 281 -13.46 -3.80 4.01
C PHE A 281 -13.81 -2.43 4.59
N THR A 282 -12.79 -1.63 4.91
CA THR A 282 -12.94 -0.31 5.52
C THR A 282 -12.40 0.76 4.59
N VAL A 283 -13.22 1.75 4.25
CA VAL A 283 -12.79 2.94 3.50
C VAL A 283 -12.39 4.03 4.49
N VAL A 284 -11.15 4.53 4.38
CA VAL A 284 -10.59 5.54 5.30
C VAL A 284 -11.06 6.95 4.94
N ASN A 285 -11.10 7.28 3.65
CA ASN A 285 -11.53 8.59 3.15
C ASN A 285 -12.93 8.49 2.51
N SER A 286 -13.15 9.12 1.37
CA SER A 286 -14.37 8.95 0.58
C SER A 286 -14.01 8.38 -0.76
N ILE A 287 -14.73 7.34 -1.19
CA ILE A 287 -14.70 6.91 -2.59
C ILE A 287 -15.53 7.88 -3.42
N LYS A 288 -14.99 8.32 -4.54
CA LYS A 288 -15.62 9.19 -5.54
C LYS A 288 -15.61 8.49 -6.89
N GLU A 289 -16.79 8.18 -7.40
CA GLU A 289 -16.97 7.50 -8.67
C GLU A 289 -18.26 7.92 -9.37
N ASN A 290 -18.42 7.56 -10.64
CA ASN A 290 -19.71 7.68 -11.31
C ASN A 290 -20.68 6.57 -10.89
N ASN A 291 -20.21 5.33 -10.82
CA ASN A 291 -20.99 4.19 -10.38
C ASN A 291 -20.14 3.33 -9.44
N LEU A 292 -20.79 2.68 -8.48
CA LEU A 292 -20.12 1.76 -7.55
C LEU A 292 -21.03 0.58 -7.24
N ARG A 293 -20.46 -0.63 -7.26
CA ARG A 293 -21.11 -1.84 -6.76
C ARG A 293 -20.46 -2.30 -5.45
N ILE A 294 -21.27 -2.61 -4.45
CA ILE A 294 -20.87 -3.23 -3.18
C ILE A 294 -21.64 -4.55 -3.02
N ASP A 295 -20.94 -5.66 -2.86
CA ASP A 295 -21.50 -6.99 -2.65
C ASP A 295 -20.89 -7.63 -1.39
N ALA A 296 -21.66 -7.69 -0.31
CA ALA A 296 -21.23 -8.25 0.98
C ALA A 296 -22.03 -9.51 1.32
N SER A 297 -21.34 -10.64 1.43
CA SER A 297 -21.93 -11.95 1.70
C SER A 297 -21.19 -12.73 2.78
N SER A 298 -21.82 -13.81 3.28
CA SER A 298 -21.21 -14.80 4.17
C SER A 298 -20.51 -14.20 5.41
N GLY A 299 -21.26 -13.40 6.17
CA GLY A 299 -20.81 -12.78 7.42
C GLY A 299 -19.69 -11.76 7.26
N SER A 300 -19.49 -11.19 6.07
CA SER A 300 -18.50 -10.15 5.84
C SER A 300 -19.00 -8.77 6.26
N SER A 301 -18.11 -7.79 6.29
CA SER A 301 -18.45 -6.41 6.64
C SER A 301 -17.84 -5.37 5.70
N VAL A 302 -18.61 -4.32 5.43
CA VAL A 302 -18.15 -3.14 4.68
C VAL A 302 -18.48 -1.88 5.47
N ALA A 303 -17.51 -1.00 5.65
CA ALA A 303 -17.69 0.30 6.29
C ALA A 303 -17.04 1.42 5.47
N GLY A 304 -17.72 2.54 5.26
CA GLY A 304 -17.11 3.62 4.49
C GLY A 304 -18.01 4.80 4.13
N LYS A 305 -17.39 5.80 3.49
CA LYS A 305 -18.05 6.94 2.88
C LYS A 305 -17.94 6.88 1.36
N PHE A 306 -19.07 7.12 0.68
CA PHE A 306 -19.21 6.97 -0.77
C PHE A 306 -19.91 8.21 -1.34
N THR A 307 -19.26 8.88 -2.29
CA THR A 307 -19.82 10.02 -3.04
C THR A 307 -19.91 9.62 -4.50
N ILE A 308 -21.09 9.19 -4.95
CA ILE A 308 -21.28 8.51 -6.23
C ILE A 308 -22.17 9.37 -7.12
N ASN A 309 -21.72 9.77 -8.30
CA ASN A 309 -22.46 10.76 -9.09
C ASN A 309 -23.79 10.21 -9.63
N ASN A 310 -23.83 8.94 -10.07
CA ASN A 310 -24.99 8.37 -10.73
C ASN A 310 -25.68 7.30 -9.87
N THR A 311 -25.11 6.10 -9.77
CA THR A 311 -25.77 4.97 -9.11
C THR A 311 -24.81 4.18 -8.23
N ILE A 312 -25.24 3.88 -7.00
CA ILE A 312 -24.59 2.89 -6.14
C ILE A 312 -25.51 1.68 -5.92
N ASP A 313 -24.96 0.50 -6.17
CA ASP A 313 -25.62 -0.79 -6.01
C ASP A 313 -25.07 -1.50 -4.78
N VAL A 314 -25.87 -1.66 -3.73
CA VAL A 314 -25.48 -2.29 -2.48
C VAL A 314 -26.26 -3.59 -2.31
N THR A 315 -25.58 -4.73 -2.37
CA THR A 315 -26.15 -6.05 -2.09
C THR A 315 -25.55 -6.59 -0.79
N VAL A 316 -26.40 -6.94 0.17
CA VAL A 316 -25.99 -7.48 1.48
C VAL A 316 -26.76 -8.77 1.74
N SER A 317 -26.05 -9.86 2.01
CA SER A 317 -26.68 -11.16 2.22
C SER A 317 -25.97 -12.02 3.27
N SER A 318 -26.65 -13.09 3.71
CA SER A 318 -26.07 -14.17 4.51
C SER A 318 -25.37 -13.67 5.78
N GLY A 319 -26.09 -12.89 6.58
CA GLY A 319 -25.61 -12.36 7.86
C GLY A 319 -24.51 -11.29 7.77
N SER A 320 -24.27 -10.72 6.59
CA SER A 320 -23.26 -9.66 6.40
C SER A 320 -23.75 -8.31 6.91
N ASN A 321 -22.81 -7.39 7.15
CA ASN A 321 -23.08 -6.07 7.70
C ASN A 321 -22.48 -4.96 6.83
N VAL A 322 -23.29 -4.01 6.40
CA VAL A 322 -22.81 -2.80 5.70
C VAL A 322 -23.15 -1.57 6.53
N LYS A 323 -22.15 -0.73 6.80
CA LYS A 323 -22.30 0.60 7.42
C LYS A 323 -21.76 1.68 6.47
N ALA A 324 -22.64 2.39 5.79
CA ALA A 324 -22.25 3.29 4.70
C ALA A 324 -22.82 4.70 4.85
N ASN A 325 -21.96 5.71 4.69
CA ASN A 325 -22.38 7.10 4.47
C ASN A 325 -22.38 7.37 2.97
N ILE A 326 -23.55 7.53 2.36
CA ILE A 326 -23.74 7.59 0.91
C ILE A 326 -24.29 8.96 0.52
N THR A 327 -23.63 9.61 -0.44
CA THR A 327 -24.19 10.71 -1.23
C THR A 327 -24.27 10.25 -2.68
N SER A 328 -25.47 10.10 -3.24
CA SER A 328 -25.63 9.59 -4.62
C SER A 328 -26.88 10.11 -5.33
N GLY A 329 -26.88 10.16 -6.66
CA GLY A 329 -28.13 10.39 -7.42
C GLY A 329 -29.13 9.27 -7.19
N LYS A 330 -28.68 8.01 -7.33
CA LYS A 330 -29.50 6.81 -7.13
C LYS A 330 -28.82 5.80 -6.20
N ILE A 331 -29.61 5.18 -5.34
CA ILE A 331 -29.21 4.04 -4.50
C ILE A 331 -30.09 2.84 -4.85
N MET A 332 -29.49 1.69 -5.15
CA MET A 332 -30.19 0.41 -5.23
C MET A 332 -29.67 -0.50 -4.13
N LEU A 333 -30.46 -0.72 -3.09
CA LEU A 333 -30.09 -1.52 -1.92
C LEU A 333 -30.91 -2.80 -1.86
N LYS A 334 -30.23 -3.94 -1.93
CA LYS A 334 -30.81 -5.27 -1.73
C LYS A 334 -30.24 -5.90 -0.46
N SER A 335 -31.09 -6.31 0.47
CA SER A 335 -30.67 -6.94 1.73
C SER A 335 -31.49 -8.21 2.00
N SER A 336 -30.83 -9.35 2.20
CA SER A 336 -31.50 -10.64 2.37
C SER A 336 -30.80 -11.59 3.35
N SER A 337 -31.46 -12.68 3.72
CA SER A 337 -30.89 -13.78 4.52
C SER A 337 -30.23 -13.32 5.82
N GLY A 338 -30.96 -12.55 6.63
CA GLY A 338 -30.50 -12.06 7.94
C GLY A 338 -29.39 -11.00 7.88
N ALA A 339 -29.13 -10.40 6.71
CA ALA A 339 -28.18 -9.31 6.56
C ALA A 339 -28.62 -8.03 7.27
N ASN A 340 -27.66 -7.15 7.56
CA ASN A 340 -27.90 -5.84 8.15
C ASN A 340 -27.25 -4.74 7.31
N ALA A 341 -28.04 -3.80 6.81
CA ALA A 341 -27.56 -2.63 6.12
C ALA A 341 -27.92 -1.38 6.93
N ASN A 342 -26.93 -0.61 7.34
CA ASN A 342 -27.07 0.68 8.00
C ASN A 342 -26.49 1.77 7.09
N VAL A 343 -27.36 2.63 6.58
CA VAL A 343 -27.02 3.61 5.55
C VAL A 343 -27.49 5.00 5.98
N GLU A 344 -26.63 6.00 5.80
CA GLU A 344 -26.88 7.40 6.12
C GLU A 344 -26.44 8.30 4.96
N GLY A 345 -26.84 9.58 4.97
CA GLY A 345 -26.43 10.57 3.95
C GLY A 345 -27.60 11.12 3.13
N ASN A 346 -27.43 11.30 1.83
CA ASN A 346 -28.45 11.89 0.95
C ASN A 346 -28.52 11.21 -0.43
N ALA A 347 -29.72 11.09 -0.99
CA ALA A 347 -29.90 10.71 -2.39
C ALA A 347 -31.16 11.28 -3.04
N ASP A 348 -31.20 11.35 -4.37
CA ASP A 348 -32.42 11.76 -5.07
C ASP A 348 -33.42 10.61 -5.14
N ILE A 349 -32.94 9.43 -5.52
CA ILE A 349 -33.76 8.23 -5.70
C ILE A 349 -33.17 7.06 -4.91
N ALA A 350 -34.00 6.31 -4.19
CA ALA A 350 -33.56 5.06 -3.58
C ALA A 350 -34.56 3.93 -3.82
N MET A 351 -34.05 2.75 -4.13
CA MET A 351 -34.81 1.50 -4.21
C MET A 351 -34.28 0.57 -3.13
N PHE A 352 -35.15 0.15 -2.22
CA PHE A 352 -34.84 -0.78 -1.13
C PHE A 352 -35.62 -2.07 -1.33
N ASP A 353 -34.92 -3.19 -1.48
CA ASP A 353 -35.49 -4.54 -1.56
C ASP A 353 -34.94 -5.35 -0.39
N VAL A 354 -35.80 -5.61 0.60
CA VAL A 354 -35.43 -6.25 1.86
C VAL A 354 -36.27 -7.52 2.03
N SER A 355 -35.61 -8.66 2.27
CA SER A 355 -36.29 -9.95 2.38
C SER A 355 -35.62 -10.90 3.37
N SER A 356 -36.28 -12.03 3.66
CA SER A 356 -35.73 -13.16 4.42
C SER A 356 -35.06 -12.77 5.74
N GLY A 357 -35.80 -12.06 6.59
CA GLY A 357 -35.35 -11.64 7.92
C GLY A 357 -34.22 -10.60 7.94
N ALA A 358 -33.87 -10.01 6.80
CA ALA A 358 -32.87 -8.95 6.75
C ALA A 358 -33.40 -7.61 7.29
N VAL A 359 -32.47 -6.75 7.68
CA VAL A 359 -32.75 -5.42 8.25
C VAL A 359 -32.05 -4.35 7.44
N CYS A 360 -32.79 -3.32 7.04
CA CYS A 360 -32.28 -2.10 6.45
C CYS A 360 -32.63 -0.90 7.35
N LYS A 361 -31.61 -0.19 7.83
CA LYS A 361 -31.70 1.03 8.63
C LYS A 361 -31.18 2.20 7.81
N ALA A 362 -32.08 3.00 7.29
CA ALA A 362 -31.84 4.17 6.45
C ALA A 362 -32.57 5.41 6.99
N GLU A 363 -32.79 5.48 8.32
CA GLU A 363 -33.46 6.61 8.98
C GLU A 363 -32.66 7.92 8.88
N ASN A 364 -31.34 7.82 8.78
CA ASN A 364 -30.41 8.94 8.62
C ASN A 364 -30.00 9.17 7.16
N LEU A 365 -30.62 8.47 6.20
CA LEU A 365 -30.44 8.67 4.77
C LEU A 365 -31.64 9.44 4.21
N ARG A 366 -31.45 10.73 3.92
CA ARG A 366 -32.51 11.58 3.38
C ARG A 366 -32.66 11.32 1.88
N VAL A 367 -33.82 10.84 1.44
CA VAL A 367 -34.11 10.55 0.03
C VAL A 367 -35.31 11.35 -0.47
N ASN A 368 -35.24 11.93 -1.66
CA ASN A 368 -36.39 12.65 -2.24
C ASN A 368 -37.51 11.68 -2.63
N THR A 369 -37.20 10.67 -3.45
CA THR A 369 -38.15 9.64 -3.89
C THR A 369 -37.65 8.23 -3.57
N ALA A 370 -38.50 7.37 -3.01
CA ALA A 370 -38.12 6.00 -2.71
C ALA A 370 -39.14 4.95 -3.15
N GLU A 371 -38.64 3.78 -3.56
CA GLU A 371 -39.41 2.53 -3.66
C GLU A 371 -38.90 1.56 -2.60
N VAL A 372 -39.80 1.03 -1.77
CA VAL A 372 -39.46 0.17 -0.63
C VAL A 372 -40.26 -1.11 -0.69
N GLU A 373 -39.59 -2.24 -0.84
CA GLU A 373 -40.17 -3.58 -0.71
C GLU A 373 -39.59 -4.27 0.54
N SER A 374 -40.48 -4.76 1.40
CA SER A 374 -40.11 -5.56 2.58
C SER A 374 -40.97 -6.81 2.64
N THR A 375 -40.35 -7.98 2.51
CA THR A 375 -41.04 -9.28 2.52
C THR A 375 -40.39 -10.30 3.47
N SER A 376 -41.06 -11.42 3.72
CA SER A 376 -40.50 -12.60 4.42
C SER A 376 -39.84 -12.26 5.76
N GLY A 377 -40.58 -11.55 6.63
CA GLY A 377 -40.14 -11.18 7.99
C GLY A 377 -39.02 -10.13 8.05
N SER A 378 -38.72 -9.44 6.96
CA SER A 378 -37.71 -8.37 6.95
C SER A 378 -38.21 -7.06 7.56
N SER A 379 -37.28 -6.14 7.85
CA SER A 379 -37.60 -4.78 8.28
C SER A 379 -36.79 -3.74 7.53
N ALA A 380 -37.48 -2.76 6.94
CA ALA A 380 -36.89 -1.55 6.39
C ALA A 380 -37.28 -0.32 7.23
N THR A 381 -36.34 0.56 7.52
CA THR A 381 -36.58 1.88 8.12
C THR A 381 -35.97 2.93 7.20
N VAL A 382 -36.75 3.89 6.69
CA VAL A 382 -36.31 4.84 5.65
C VAL A 382 -36.69 6.29 5.98
N ASN A 383 -36.07 7.27 5.33
CA ASN A 383 -36.40 8.69 5.50
C ASN A 383 -36.63 9.38 4.14
N VAL A 384 -37.89 9.63 3.80
CA VAL A 384 -38.33 10.00 2.45
C VAL A 384 -39.07 11.33 2.47
N GLN A 385 -38.78 12.21 1.50
CA GLN A 385 -39.28 13.59 1.52
C GLN A 385 -40.50 13.82 0.64
N ASP A 386 -40.47 13.37 -0.61
CA ASP A 386 -41.45 13.80 -1.61
C ASP A 386 -42.44 12.71 -2.00
N LYS A 387 -41.94 11.55 -2.44
CA LYS A 387 -42.76 10.44 -2.93
C LYS A 387 -42.21 9.11 -2.46
N MET A 388 -43.09 8.24 -1.99
CA MET A 388 -42.71 6.91 -1.53
C MET A 388 -43.69 5.87 -2.08
N ARG A 389 -43.19 4.88 -2.82
CA ARG A 389 -43.92 3.66 -3.15
C ARG A 389 -43.52 2.57 -2.18
N VAL A 390 -44.49 1.89 -1.57
CA VAL A 390 -44.21 0.86 -0.56
C VAL A 390 -44.95 -0.43 -0.86
N LYS A 391 -44.23 -1.55 -0.76
CA LYS A 391 -44.81 -2.89 -0.76
C LYS A 391 -44.37 -3.65 0.48
N ALA A 392 -45.31 -4.21 1.22
CA ALA A 392 -45.00 -5.06 2.38
C ALA A 392 -45.92 -6.27 2.47
N SER A 393 -45.34 -7.46 2.62
CA SER A 393 -46.07 -8.73 2.71
C SER A 393 -45.29 -9.79 3.48
N SER A 394 -45.91 -10.94 3.79
CA SER A 394 -45.25 -12.09 4.41
C SER A 394 -44.45 -11.74 5.67
N GLY A 395 -45.03 -10.95 6.58
CA GLY A 395 -44.39 -10.48 7.80
C GLY A 395 -43.40 -9.33 7.64
N GLY A 396 -43.26 -8.76 6.44
CA GLY A 396 -42.40 -7.60 6.18
C GLY A 396 -42.89 -6.33 6.86
N SER A 397 -41.97 -5.47 7.30
CA SER A 397 -42.27 -4.24 8.03
C SER A 397 -41.50 -3.05 7.47
N VAL A 398 -42.23 -2.00 7.11
CA VAL A 398 -41.66 -0.73 6.66
C VAL A 398 -41.97 0.36 7.69
N ARG A 399 -40.92 0.98 8.21
CA ARG A 399 -40.98 2.19 9.02
C ARG A 399 -40.45 3.36 8.21
N TYR A 400 -41.08 4.53 8.31
CA TYR A 400 -40.62 5.70 7.56
C TYR A 400 -40.64 6.98 8.36
N LYS A 401 -39.68 7.86 8.06
CA LYS A 401 -39.59 9.25 8.51
C LYS A 401 -39.82 10.21 7.34
N GLY A 402 -40.23 11.43 7.63
CA GLY A 402 -40.53 12.47 6.65
C GLY A 402 -42.03 12.57 6.36
N ASN A 403 -42.40 13.35 5.35
CA ASN A 403 -43.79 13.58 4.96
C ASN A 403 -44.03 13.37 3.45
N PRO A 404 -43.71 12.17 2.90
CA PRO A 404 -43.86 11.91 1.47
C PRO A 404 -45.32 11.69 1.08
N LYS A 405 -45.63 11.87 -0.21
CA LYS A 405 -46.84 11.31 -0.83
C LYS A 405 -46.67 9.79 -0.97
N ILE A 406 -47.54 9.02 -0.33
CA ILE A 406 -47.41 7.56 -0.25
C ILE A 406 -48.35 6.88 -1.24
N ASP A 407 -47.78 5.99 -2.05
CA ASP A 407 -48.48 4.93 -2.77
C ASP A 407 -48.11 3.58 -2.12
N SER A 408 -49.08 2.76 -1.74
CA SER A 408 -48.80 1.59 -0.90
C SER A 408 -49.62 0.36 -1.26
N ASP A 409 -48.95 -0.79 -1.28
CA ASP A 409 -49.51 -2.14 -1.43
C ASP A 409 -49.09 -2.99 -0.22
N ILE A 410 -49.94 -3.00 0.82
CA ILE A 410 -49.65 -3.65 2.11
C ILE A 410 -50.57 -4.86 2.29
N SER A 411 -49.99 -6.06 2.23
CA SER A 411 -50.70 -7.31 2.44
C SER A 411 -50.83 -7.62 3.94
N LYS A 412 -51.83 -7.01 4.59
CA LYS A 412 -52.12 -7.23 6.03
C LYS A 412 -52.42 -8.69 6.37
N MET A 413 -53.09 -9.42 5.47
CA MET A 413 -53.41 -10.84 5.67
C MET A 413 -52.17 -11.73 5.81
N SER A 414 -51.08 -11.35 5.14
CA SER A 414 -49.80 -12.04 5.24
C SER A 414 -48.85 -11.43 6.27
N GLY A 415 -49.32 -10.49 7.11
CA GLY A 415 -48.54 -9.87 8.18
C GLY A 415 -47.68 -8.67 7.74
N GLY A 416 -47.93 -8.08 6.56
CA GLY A 416 -47.25 -6.85 6.13
C GLY A 416 -47.64 -5.64 6.99
N SER A 417 -46.68 -4.74 7.26
CA SER A 417 -46.92 -3.52 8.05
C SER A 417 -46.20 -2.28 7.50
N LEU A 418 -46.84 -1.12 7.68
CA LEU A 418 -46.32 0.20 7.36
C LEU A 418 -46.62 1.16 8.52
N SER A 419 -45.61 1.86 9.05
CA SER A 419 -45.79 2.85 10.13
C SER A 419 -44.82 4.04 10.01
N SER A 420 -45.28 5.22 10.45
CA SER A 420 -44.43 6.41 10.57
C SER A 420 -43.64 6.39 11.87
N ILE A 421 -42.45 7.01 11.86
CA ILE A 421 -41.60 7.25 13.04
C ILE A 421 -41.23 8.73 13.14
N ASN A 422 -41.05 9.22 14.37
CA ASN A 422 -40.83 10.65 14.67
C ASN A 422 -39.44 11.18 14.28
#